data_AF-J8BXB2-F1
#
_entry.id   AF-J8BXB2-F1
#
_cell.length_a   1.000
_cell.length_b   1.000
_cell.length_c   1.000
_cell.angle_alpha   90.00
_cell.angle_beta   90.00
_cell.angle_gamma   90.00
#
_symmetry.space_group_name_H-M   'P 1'
#
loop_
_entity.id
_entity.type
_entity.pdbx_description
1 polymer ?
#
loop_
_entity_poly.entity_id
_entity_poly.type
_entity_poly.pdbx_seq_one_letter_code
_entity_poly.pdbx_strand_id
1 'polypeptide(L)'
;MGLIFKNAVEKADNIIAKYEGKRTELQGKIFQLNDDTRFLQSAVEDDFQRAIMEDGTPNEKLKMDLNKVHAEREQVQKMLGNMDNLLGKALEGIRGEVEADREKVFKKAMQEQEDMTTKLKNAKLVYLKLLVEYSDAAGNVDRELAKFGQIEQRLKLEPIPHYNRRAFEFNVNRNYDNTFHPIITTEDSKGAFSGRLGYYATQYEGQTK
;
A
#
# COMPACT_ATOMS: atom_id res chain seq x y z
N MET A 1 0.03 27.46 -18.88
CA MET A 1 -0.90 27.06 -17.80
C MET A 1 -0.44 25.72 -17.26
N GLY A 2 0.14 25.73 -16.06
CA GLY A 2 0.75 24.56 -15.44
C GLY A 2 -0.32 23.59 -14.95
N LEU A 3 -0.24 22.34 -15.39
CA LEU A 3 -1.03 21.27 -14.79
C LEU A 3 -0.39 20.91 -13.45
N ILE A 4 -1.15 21.19 -12.40
CA ILE A 4 -0.83 20.95 -10.98
C ILE A 4 -1.05 19.45 -10.73
N PHE A 5 -0.05 18.61 -10.99
CA PHE A 5 -0.06 17.22 -10.53
C PHE A 5 0.89 17.10 -9.34
N LYS A 6 0.44 16.51 -8.22
CA LYS A 6 1.28 16.34 -7.01
C LYS A 6 2.14 15.08 -7.07
N ASN A 7 1.79 14.08 -7.88
CA ASN A 7 2.61 12.91 -8.21
C ASN A 7 2.18 12.28 -9.55
N ALA A 8 3.00 11.37 -10.09
CA ALA A 8 2.77 10.70 -11.37
C ALA A 8 1.52 9.80 -11.39
N VAL A 9 1.05 9.31 -10.22
CA VAL A 9 -0.16 8.50 -10.10
C VAL A 9 -1.41 9.36 -10.36
N GLU A 10 -1.53 10.51 -9.69
CA GLU A 10 -2.62 11.46 -9.93
C GLU A 10 -2.66 11.90 -11.40
N LYS A 11 -1.48 12.06 -12.03
CA LYS A 11 -1.38 12.40 -13.45
C LYS A 11 -1.89 11.26 -14.34
N ALA A 12 -1.53 10.01 -14.05
CA ALA A 12 -2.03 8.84 -14.76
C ALA A 12 -3.56 8.69 -14.63
N ASP A 13 -4.09 8.82 -13.42
CA ASP A 13 -5.54 8.73 -13.14
C ASP A 13 -6.33 9.78 -13.93
N ASN A 14 -5.82 11.02 -13.97
CA ASN A 14 -6.45 12.09 -14.75
C ASN A 14 -6.40 11.83 -16.26
N ILE A 15 -5.32 11.24 -16.78
CA ILE A 15 -5.26 10.81 -18.18
C ILE A 15 -6.32 9.74 -18.44
N ILE A 16 -6.39 8.71 -17.61
CA ILE A 16 -7.37 7.62 -17.73
C ILE A 16 -8.79 8.19 -17.74
N ALA A 17 -9.15 8.99 -16.72
CA ALA A 17 -10.48 9.59 -16.60
C ALA A 17 -10.85 10.45 -17.82
N LYS A 18 -9.89 11.20 -18.38
CA LYS A 18 -10.12 12.00 -19.60
C LYS A 18 -10.44 11.12 -20.81
N TYR A 19 -9.71 10.02 -21.00
CA TYR A 19 -9.94 9.10 -22.11
C TYR A 19 -11.22 8.27 -21.93
N GLU A 20 -11.55 7.86 -20.72
CA GLU A 20 -12.83 7.21 -20.40
C GLU A 20 -14.01 8.15 -20.66
N GLY A 21 -13.95 9.39 -20.18
CA GLY A 21 -14.97 10.41 -20.46
C GLY A 21 -15.16 10.62 -21.97
N LYS A 22 -14.06 10.69 -22.74
CA LYS A 22 -14.14 10.83 -24.19
C LYS A 22 -14.72 9.57 -24.87
N ARG A 23 -14.44 8.38 -24.35
CA ARG A 23 -15.03 7.12 -24.84
C ARG A 23 -16.54 7.15 -24.67
N THR A 24 -17.03 7.52 -23.48
CA THR A 24 -18.47 7.64 -23.22
C THR A 24 -19.14 8.68 -24.12
N GLU A 25 -18.52 9.84 -24.33
CA GLU A 25 -19.01 10.87 -25.25
C GLU A 25 -19.15 10.34 -26.69
N LEU A 26 -18.13 9.66 -27.20
CA LEU A 26 -18.16 9.09 -28.54
C LEU A 26 -19.18 7.94 -28.67
N GLN A 27 -19.35 7.14 -27.62
CA GLN A 27 -20.39 6.10 -27.57
C GLN A 27 -21.80 6.70 -27.63
N GLY A 28 -22.05 7.77 -26.86
CA GLY A 28 -23.31 8.52 -26.92
C GLY A 28 -23.55 9.13 -28.30
N LYS A 29 -22.49 9.64 -28.93
CA LYS A 29 -22.56 10.18 -30.30
C LYS A 29 -22.91 9.12 -31.34
N ILE A 30 -22.36 7.90 -31.23
CA ILE A 30 -22.76 6.78 -32.11
C ILE A 30 -24.24 6.46 -31.96
N PHE A 31 -24.75 6.46 -30.73
CA PHE A 31 -26.17 6.20 -30.48
C PHE A 31 -27.05 7.20 -31.21
N GLN A 32 -26.77 8.50 -31.06
CA GLN A 32 -27.49 9.57 -31.77
C GLN A 32 -27.39 9.43 -33.29
N LEU A 33 -26.19 9.20 -33.83
CA LEU A 33 -25.99 9.04 -35.27
C LEU A 33 -26.71 7.81 -35.84
N ASN A 34 -26.88 6.73 -35.06
CA ASN A 34 -27.67 5.58 -35.48
C ASN A 34 -29.16 5.92 -35.58
N ASP A 35 -29.68 6.71 -34.64
CA ASP A 35 -31.08 7.15 -34.67
C ASP A 35 -31.32 8.13 -35.84
N ASP A 36 -30.42 9.08 -36.05
CA ASP A 36 -30.45 10.00 -37.20
C ASP A 36 -30.38 9.24 -38.53
N THR A 37 -29.53 8.21 -38.60
CA THR A 37 -29.43 7.34 -39.78
C THR A 37 -30.77 6.67 -40.09
N ARG A 38 -31.43 6.09 -39.07
CA ARG A 38 -32.72 5.42 -39.23
C ARG A 38 -33.80 6.40 -39.68
N PHE A 39 -33.87 7.56 -39.03
CA PHE A 39 -34.84 8.60 -39.37
C PHE A 39 -34.66 9.09 -40.81
N LEU A 40 -33.43 9.41 -41.21
CA LEU A 40 -33.14 9.89 -42.57
C LEU A 40 -33.33 8.80 -43.62
N GLN A 41 -33.03 7.53 -43.31
CA GLN A 41 -33.34 6.40 -44.21
C GLN A 41 -34.84 6.29 -44.47
N SER A 42 -35.67 6.31 -43.43
CA SER A 42 -37.12 6.30 -43.59
C SER A 42 -37.62 7.53 -44.36
N ALA A 43 -37.09 8.72 -44.08
CA ALA A 43 -37.47 9.93 -44.80
C ALA A 43 -37.09 9.89 -46.29
N VAL A 44 -35.94 9.31 -46.63
CA VAL A 44 -35.52 9.10 -48.04
C VAL A 44 -36.44 8.08 -48.72
N GLU A 45 -36.82 6.99 -48.04
CA GLU A 45 -37.73 5.98 -48.58
C GLU A 45 -39.13 6.55 -48.82
N ASP A 46 -39.68 7.29 -47.85
CA ASP A 46 -40.99 7.95 -47.95
C ASP A 46 -41.01 9.00 -49.07
N ASP A 47 -39.95 9.80 -49.18
CA ASP A 47 -39.80 10.81 -50.24
C ASP A 47 -39.70 10.15 -51.62
N PHE A 48 -38.94 9.05 -51.73
CA PHE A 48 -38.83 8.30 -52.97
C PHE A 48 -40.16 7.69 -53.40
N GLN A 49 -40.93 7.11 -52.47
CA GLN A 49 -42.27 6.59 -52.75
C GLN A 49 -43.23 7.70 -53.20
N ARG A 50 -43.18 8.86 -52.55
CA ARG A 50 -44.00 10.02 -52.94
C ARG A 50 -43.65 10.53 -54.33
N ALA A 51 -42.35 10.66 -54.63
CA ALA A 51 -41.88 11.07 -55.95
C ALA A 51 -42.38 10.11 -57.05
N ILE A 52 -42.45 8.80 -56.78
CA ILE A 52 -43.05 7.82 -57.72
C ILE A 52 -44.56 8.04 -57.89
N MET A 53 -45.30 8.24 -56.81
CA MET A 53 -46.77 8.39 -56.87
C MET A 53 -47.22 9.70 -57.54
N GLU A 54 -46.42 10.75 -57.40
CA GLU A 54 -46.74 12.10 -57.85
C GLU A 54 -46.03 12.49 -59.18
N ASP A 55 -45.34 11.55 -59.84
CA ASP A 55 -44.47 11.81 -61.02
C ASP A 55 -43.45 12.95 -60.78
N GLY A 56 -42.94 13.03 -59.55
CA GLY A 56 -42.00 14.03 -59.07
C GLY A 56 -40.54 13.55 -59.06
N THR A 57 -39.63 14.45 -58.70
CA THR A 57 -38.20 14.14 -58.51
C THR A 57 -37.87 13.95 -57.02
N PRO A 58 -37.14 12.89 -56.63
CA PRO A 58 -36.70 12.70 -55.25
C PRO A 58 -35.82 13.84 -54.72
N ASN A 59 -35.89 14.08 -53.41
CA ASN A 59 -35.17 15.11 -52.70
C ASN A 59 -33.70 14.71 -52.45
N GLU A 60 -32.81 15.19 -53.31
CA GLU A 60 -31.36 14.94 -53.20
C GLU A 60 -30.73 15.46 -51.90
N LYS A 61 -31.33 16.46 -51.23
CA LYS A 61 -30.83 16.96 -49.96
C LYS A 61 -30.92 15.90 -48.85
N LEU A 62 -31.99 15.12 -48.81
CA LEU A 62 -32.15 14.04 -47.82
C LEU A 62 -31.08 12.96 -48.00
N LYS A 63 -30.74 12.62 -49.24
CA LYS A 63 -29.63 11.70 -49.54
C LYS A 63 -28.28 12.27 -49.12
N MET A 64 -28.03 13.57 -49.38
CA MET A 64 -26.81 14.24 -48.95
C MET A 64 -26.66 14.24 -47.42
N ASP A 65 -27.74 14.56 -46.70
CA ASP A 65 -27.74 14.58 -45.24
C ASP A 65 -27.52 13.17 -44.66
N LEU A 66 -28.15 12.13 -45.24
CA LEU A 66 -27.92 10.73 -44.87
C LEU A 66 -26.46 10.30 -45.07
N ASN A 67 -25.87 10.63 -46.23
CA ASN A 67 -24.47 10.34 -46.52
C ASN A 67 -23.52 11.02 -45.53
N LYS A 68 -23.84 12.25 -45.12
CA LYS A 68 -23.06 12.98 -44.12
C LYS A 68 -23.11 12.30 -42.75
N VAL A 69 -24.29 11.87 -42.31
CA VAL A 69 -24.46 11.11 -41.05
C VAL A 69 -23.68 9.79 -41.10
N HIS A 70 -23.73 9.07 -42.23
CA HIS A 70 -22.94 7.84 -42.41
C HIS A 70 -21.42 8.08 -42.30
N ALA A 71 -20.91 9.13 -42.97
CA ALA A 71 -19.49 9.47 -42.92
C ALA A 71 -19.04 9.86 -41.50
N GLU A 72 -19.85 10.66 -40.79
CA GLU A 72 -19.57 11.05 -39.41
C GLU A 72 -19.58 9.84 -38.46
N ARG A 73 -20.54 8.92 -38.63
CA ARG A 73 -20.60 7.67 -37.87
C ARG A 73 -19.36 6.81 -38.06
N GLU A 74 -18.90 6.64 -39.29
CA GLU A 74 -17.68 5.88 -39.58
C GLU A 74 -16.44 6.52 -38.93
N GLN A 75 -16.35 7.85 -38.96
CA GLN A 75 -15.26 8.58 -38.31
C GLN A 75 -15.26 8.38 -36.79
N VAL A 76 -16.44 8.47 -36.15
CA VAL A 76 -16.59 8.25 -34.69
C VAL A 76 -16.26 6.81 -34.31
N GLN A 77 -16.66 5.82 -35.12
CA GLN A 77 -16.30 4.41 -34.92
C GLN A 77 -14.78 4.19 -34.99
N LYS A 78 -14.11 4.79 -35.98
CA LYS A 78 -12.64 4.72 -36.10
C LYS A 78 -11.95 5.34 -34.89
N MET A 79 -12.44 6.49 -34.41
CA MET A 79 -11.91 7.13 -33.21
C MET A 79 -12.05 6.24 -31.99
N LEU A 80 -13.24 5.65 -31.76
CA LEU A 80 -13.49 4.73 -30.66
C LEU A 80 -12.59 3.49 -30.72
N GLY A 81 -12.46 2.87 -31.89
CA GLY A 81 -11.61 1.70 -32.07
C GLY A 81 -10.12 1.97 -31.82
N ASN A 82 -9.69 3.23 -31.89
CA ASN A 82 -8.31 3.63 -31.64
C ASN A 82 -8.08 4.22 -30.22
N MET A 83 -9.11 4.29 -29.37
CA MET A 83 -8.99 4.93 -28.05
C MET A 83 -7.98 4.26 -27.13
N ASP A 84 -7.90 2.93 -27.12
CA ASP A 84 -6.93 2.21 -26.29
C ASP A 84 -5.49 2.51 -26.69
N ASN A 85 -5.22 2.60 -28.00
CA ASN A 85 -3.90 2.98 -28.49
C ASN A 85 -3.53 4.42 -28.11
N LEU A 86 -4.50 5.35 -28.16
CA LEU A 86 -4.28 6.74 -27.78
C LEU A 86 -4.04 6.88 -26.27
N LEU A 87 -4.81 6.16 -25.45
CA LEU A 87 -4.61 6.10 -24.00
C LEU A 87 -3.23 5.51 -23.68
N GLY A 88 -2.87 4.38 -24.30
CA GLY A 88 -1.56 3.76 -24.14
C GLY A 88 -0.40 4.71 -24.47
N LYS A 89 -0.49 5.45 -25.57
CA LYS A 89 0.52 6.47 -25.92
C LYS A 89 0.58 7.62 -24.91
N ALA A 90 -0.56 8.07 -24.40
CA ALA A 90 -0.61 9.13 -23.39
C ALA A 90 0.03 8.68 -22.07
N LEU A 91 -0.22 7.43 -21.66
CA LEU A 91 0.40 6.83 -20.48
C LEU A 91 1.91 6.57 -20.68
N GLU A 92 2.33 6.15 -21.87
CA GLU A 92 3.77 5.99 -22.16
C GLU A 92 4.52 7.32 -22.04
N GLY A 93 3.86 8.43 -22.39
CA GLY A 93 4.41 9.78 -22.23
C GLY A 93 4.74 10.18 -20.79
N ILE A 94 4.16 9.51 -19.79
CA ILE A 94 4.45 9.75 -18.36
C ILE A 94 5.25 8.62 -17.71
N ARG A 95 5.64 7.59 -18.46
CA ARG A 95 6.32 6.40 -17.92
C ARG A 95 7.56 6.75 -17.11
N GLY A 96 8.42 7.64 -17.63
CA GLY A 96 9.64 8.04 -16.92
C GLY A 96 9.36 8.77 -15.61
N GLU A 97 8.29 9.57 -15.54
CA GLU A 97 7.85 10.21 -14.29
C GLU A 97 7.36 9.18 -13.27
N VAL A 98 6.59 8.18 -13.73
CA VAL A 98 6.12 7.07 -12.89
C VAL A 98 7.29 6.24 -12.35
N GLU A 99 8.26 5.92 -13.19
CA GLU A 99 9.47 5.19 -12.79
C GLU A 99 10.27 5.97 -11.74
N ALA A 100 10.45 7.29 -11.93
CA ALA A 100 11.16 8.14 -11.00
C ALA A 100 10.45 8.28 -9.65
N ASP A 101 9.13 8.49 -9.65
CA ASP A 101 8.34 8.58 -8.42
C ASP A 101 8.34 7.24 -7.67
N ARG A 102 8.19 6.12 -8.38
CA ARG A 102 8.27 4.76 -7.80
C ARG A 102 9.62 4.52 -7.13
N GLU A 103 10.71 4.88 -7.81
CA GLU A 103 12.07 4.73 -7.28
C GLU A 103 12.29 5.60 -6.04
N LYS A 104 11.76 6.83 -6.03
CA LYS A 104 11.85 7.74 -4.89
C LYS A 104 11.11 7.20 -3.67
N VAL A 105 9.90 6.68 -3.85
CA VAL A 105 9.12 6.05 -2.77
C VAL A 105 9.86 4.82 -2.23
N PHE A 106 10.37 3.98 -3.12
CA PHE A 106 11.13 2.78 -2.74
C PHE A 106 12.39 3.14 -1.92
N LYS A 107 13.23 4.05 -2.42
CA LYS A 107 14.44 4.50 -1.72
C LYS A 107 14.14 5.06 -0.33
N LYS A 108 13.10 5.89 -0.21
CA LYS A 108 12.71 6.45 1.09
C LYS A 108 12.29 5.34 2.07
N ALA A 109 11.43 4.42 1.63
CA ALA A 109 10.98 3.32 2.47
C ALA A 109 12.13 2.39 2.88
N MET A 110 13.07 2.11 1.98
CA MET A 110 14.27 1.32 2.29
C MET A 110 15.18 2.03 3.29
N GLN A 111 15.40 3.34 3.14
CA GLN A 111 16.18 4.12 4.10
C GLN A 111 15.54 4.09 5.50
N GLU A 112 14.22 4.27 5.59
CA GLU A 112 13.50 4.18 6.86
C GLU A 112 13.65 2.79 7.51
N GLN A 113 13.62 1.71 6.71
CA GLN A 113 13.86 0.35 7.19
C GLN A 113 15.30 0.12 7.65
N GLU A 114 16.29 0.66 6.95
CA GLU A 114 17.71 0.57 7.32
C GLU A 114 18.00 1.32 8.62
N ASP A 115 17.43 2.52 8.78
CA ASP A 115 17.54 3.31 10.00
C ASP A 115 16.92 2.57 11.19
N MET A 116 15.73 1.98 11.01
CA MET A 116 15.08 1.18 12.04
C MET A 116 15.88 -0.09 12.35
N THR A 117 16.44 -0.75 11.34
CA THR A 117 17.31 -1.92 11.53
C THR A 117 18.54 -1.56 12.36
N THR A 118 19.15 -0.41 12.08
CA THR A 118 20.31 0.08 12.83
C THR A 118 19.94 0.36 14.29
N LYS A 119 18.79 1.02 14.52
CA LYS A 119 18.26 1.25 15.88
C LYS A 119 18.02 -0.06 16.62
N LEU A 120 17.41 -1.06 15.98
CA LEU A 120 17.17 -2.38 16.56
C LEU A 120 18.47 -3.12 16.91
N LYS A 121 19.48 -3.09 16.02
CA LYS A 121 20.80 -3.68 16.28
C LYS A 121 21.49 -3.00 17.46
N ASN A 122 21.44 -1.68 17.53
CA ASN A 122 22.02 -0.91 18.63
C ASN A 122 21.30 -1.18 19.95
N ALA A 123 19.96 -1.21 19.95
CA ALA A 123 19.18 -1.57 21.13
C ALA A 123 19.49 -2.99 21.61
N LYS A 124 19.61 -3.95 20.69
CA LYS A 124 20.04 -5.32 21.01
C LYS A 124 21.44 -5.33 21.63
N LEU A 125 22.38 -4.56 21.10
CA LEU A 125 23.73 -4.48 21.66
C LEU A 125 23.72 -3.88 23.08
N VAL A 126 22.95 -2.81 23.30
CA VAL A 126 22.77 -2.20 24.64
C VAL A 126 22.17 -3.22 25.61
N TYR A 127 21.11 -3.89 25.21
CA TYR A 127 20.48 -4.96 26.00
C TYR A 127 21.49 -6.06 26.37
N LEU A 128 22.25 -6.58 25.39
CA LEU A 128 23.25 -7.62 25.64
C LEU A 128 24.37 -7.14 26.58
N LYS A 129 24.80 -5.88 26.49
CA LYS A 129 25.78 -5.30 27.44
C LYS A 129 25.22 -5.24 28.86
N LEU A 130 23.98 -4.78 29.03
CA LEU A 130 23.31 -4.77 30.34
C LEU A 130 23.16 -6.17 30.93
N LEU A 131 22.92 -7.19 30.09
CA LEU A 131 22.90 -8.57 30.54
C LEU A 131 24.26 -9.04 31.08
N VAL A 132 25.35 -8.65 30.42
CA VAL A 132 26.72 -8.95 30.90
C VAL A 132 26.96 -8.28 32.24
N GLU A 133 26.64 -6.99 32.36
CA GLU A 133 26.79 -6.25 33.62
C GLU A 133 25.96 -6.86 34.76
N TYR A 134 24.72 -7.29 34.47
CA TYR A 134 23.90 -8.00 35.44
C TYR A 134 24.52 -9.34 35.84
N SER A 135 25.05 -10.11 34.89
CA SER A 135 25.74 -11.38 35.17
C SER A 135 26.97 -11.17 36.08
N ASP A 136 27.73 -10.10 35.87
CA ASP A 136 28.89 -9.76 36.69
C ASP A 136 28.47 -9.35 38.11
N ALA A 137 27.45 -8.49 38.23
CA ALA A 137 26.89 -8.09 39.52
C ALA A 137 26.36 -9.29 40.31
N ALA A 138 25.68 -10.20 39.61
CA ALA A 138 25.20 -11.45 40.15
C ALA A 138 26.36 -12.35 40.65
N GLY A 139 27.41 -12.54 39.84
CA GLY A 139 28.60 -13.28 40.26
C GLY A 139 29.34 -12.63 41.44
N ASN A 140 29.33 -11.29 41.55
CA ASN A 140 29.89 -10.58 42.69
C ASN A 140 29.18 -10.93 44.00
N VAL A 141 27.85 -11.03 44.01
CA VAL A 141 27.09 -11.44 45.20
C VAL A 141 27.58 -12.80 45.72
N ASP A 142 27.77 -13.77 44.83
CA ASP A 142 28.27 -15.09 45.25
C ASP A 142 29.69 -15.04 45.79
N ARG A 143 30.57 -14.26 45.14
CA ARG A 143 31.94 -14.07 45.60
C ARG A 143 32.02 -13.41 46.96
N GLU A 144 31.19 -12.39 47.21
CA GLU A 144 31.15 -11.70 48.50
C GLU A 144 30.57 -12.60 49.60
N LEU A 145 29.47 -13.31 49.32
CA LEU A 145 28.88 -14.25 50.29
C LEU A 145 29.82 -15.42 50.62
N ALA A 146 30.59 -15.92 49.66
CA ALA A 146 31.56 -16.99 49.90
C ALA A 146 32.60 -16.62 50.99
N LYS A 147 32.93 -15.34 51.16
CA LYS A 147 33.86 -14.87 52.21
C LYS A 147 33.31 -15.09 53.62
N PHE A 148 31.99 -15.13 53.78
CA PHE A 148 31.34 -15.33 55.08
C PHE A 148 31.18 -16.80 55.47
N GLY A 149 31.38 -17.74 54.55
CA GLY A 149 31.03 -19.15 54.76
C GLY A 149 31.65 -19.81 56.00
N GLN A 150 32.90 -19.49 56.34
CA GLN A 150 33.54 -20.02 57.56
C GLN A 150 32.91 -19.47 58.85
N ILE A 151 32.50 -18.19 58.86
CA ILE A 151 31.87 -17.54 60.01
C ILE A 151 30.42 -18.03 60.14
N GLU A 152 29.68 -18.11 59.04
CA GLU A 152 28.32 -18.63 59.01
C GLU A 152 28.25 -20.05 59.59
N GLN A 153 29.19 -20.94 59.23
CA GLN A 153 29.29 -22.29 59.80
C GLN A 153 29.52 -22.29 61.31
N ARG A 154 30.44 -21.44 61.81
CA ARG A 154 30.74 -21.35 63.24
C ARG A 154 29.57 -20.79 64.04
N LEU A 155 28.83 -19.85 63.45
CA LEU A 155 27.63 -19.25 64.04
C LEU A 155 26.35 -20.05 63.79
N LYS A 156 26.44 -21.17 63.04
CA LYS A 156 25.29 -21.99 62.62
C LYS A 156 24.20 -21.18 61.90
N LEU A 157 24.59 -20.22 61.08
CA LEU A 157 23.68 -19.46 60.21
C LEU A 157 23.36 -20.29 58.96
N GLU A 158 22.10 -20.25 58.52
CA GLU A 158 21.70 -20.84 57.24
C GLU A 158 22.24 -20.00 56.08
N PRO A 159 22.89 -20.61 55.07
CA PRO A 159 23.35 -19.88 53.89
C PRO A 159 22.19 -19.24 53.13
N ILE A 160 22.38 -18.02 52.64
CA ILE A 160 21.39 -17.37 51.78
C ILE A 160 21.15 -18.25 50.53
N PRO A 161 19.91 -18.68 50.23
CA PRO A 161 19.63 -19.55 49.08
C PRO A 161 19.99 -18.91 47.74
N HIS A 162 20.43 -19.70 46.76
CA HIS A 162 20.87 -19.20 45.44
C HIS A 162 19.80 -18.36 44.72
N TYR A 163 18.53 -18.74 44.80
CA TYR A 163 17.43 -18.01 44.16
C TYR A 163 17.19 -16.60 44.77
N ASN A 164 17.61 -16.36 46.02
CA ASN A 164 17.53 -15.04 46.66
C ASN A 164 18.76 -14.16 46.33
N ARG A 165 19.77 -14.69 45.64
CA ARG A 165 21.00 -13.97 45.26
C ARG A 165 20.90 -13.34 43.86
N ARG A 166 19.72 -13.38 43.26
CA ARG A 166 19.43 -12.91 41.90
C ARG A 166 18.10 -12.15 41.94
N ALA A 167 18.02 -11.04 41.21
CA ALA A 167 16.75 -10.32 41.06
C ALA A 167 15.79 -11.05 40.09
N PHE A 168 16.36 -11.77 39.12
CA PHE A 168 15.64 -12.69 38.24
C PHE A 168 16.56 -13.81 37.74
N GLU A 169 15.99 -14.97 37.43
CA GLU A 169 16.71 -16.16 36.94
C GLU A 169 16.70 -16.26 35.42
N PHE A 170 17.83 -16.55 34.78
CA PHE A 170 17.89 -16.82 33.33
C PHE A 170 17.47 -18.25 33.00
N ASN A 171 16.23 -18.63 33.33
CA ASN A 171 15.69 -19.89 32.84
C ASN A 171 14.92 -19.64 31.54
N VAL A 172 15.35 -20.31 30.47
CA VAL A 172 14.77 -20.24 29.12
C VAL A 172 13.45 -21.01 28.99
N ASN A 173 13.12 -21.87 29.96
CA ASN A 173 11.92 -22.69 29.94
C ASN A 173 10.96 -22.23 31.05
N ARG A 174 10.00 -21.37 30.70
CA ARG A 174 9.10 -20.72 31.66
C ARG A 174 7.65 -21.01 31.28
N ASN A 175 7.16 -22.17 31.67
CA ASN A 175 5.74 -22.52 31.47
C ASN A 175 4.80 -21.82 32.48
N TYR A 176 5.32 -21.12 33.50
CA TYR A 176 4.52 -20.63 34.63
C TYR A 176 4.78 -19.18 35.06
N ASP A 177 5.73 -18.47 34.44
CA ASP A 177 5.99 -17.06 34.77
C ASP A 177 5.27 -16.16 33.74
N ASN A 178 4.26 -15.46 34.24
CA ASN A 178 3.31 -14.66 33.47
C ASN A 178 3.60 -13.16 33.68
N THR A 179 4.85 -12.75 33.77
CA THR A 179 5.22 -11.33 33.99
C THR A 179 6.06 -10.80 32.83
N PHE A 180 6.18 -9.47 32.73
CA PHE A 180 7.04 -8.87 31.71
C PHE A 180 8.50 -9.09 32.09
N HIS A 181 9.24 -9.78 31.23
CA HIS A 181 10.61 -10.19 31.52
C HIS A 181 11.65 -9.31 30.82
N PRO A 182 12.82 -9.11 31.45
CA PRO A 182 13.95 -8.50 30.78
C PRO A 182 14.38 -9.27 29.53
N ILE A 183 14.09 -10.58 29.46
CA ILE A 183 14.45 -11.45 28.34
C ILE A 183 13.39 -11.37 27.24
N ILE A 184 13.83 -11.00 26.03
CA ILE A 184 12.99 -11.06 24.83
C ILE A 184 12.77 -12.51 24.42
N THR A 185 11.53 -12.97 24.42
CA THR A 185 11.17 -14.33 23.96
C THR A 185 10.85 -14.37 22.47
N THR A 186 10.76 -15.58 21.92
CA THR A 186 10.28 -15.80 20.54
C THR A 186 8.84 -15.30 20.36
N GLU A 187 7.99 -15.46 21.37
CA GLU A 187 6.59 -15.01 21.33
C GLU A 187 6.52 -13.47 21.30
N ASP A 188 7.29 -12.79 22.15
CA ASP A 188 7.39 -11.33 22.15
C ASP A 188 7.86 -10.80 20.79
N SER A 189 8.87 -11.47 20.22
CA SER A 189 9.42 -11.12 18.91
C SER A 189 8.37 -11.28 17.79
N LYS A 190 7.64 -12.40 17.77
CA LYS A 190 6.58 -12.67 16.78
C LYS A 190 5.42 -11.69 16.91
N GLY A 191 4.98 -11.42 18.14
CA GLY A 191 3.93 -10.45 18.43
C GLY A 191 4.32 -9.05 17.95
N ALA A 192 5.50 -8.58 18.36
CA ALA A 192 5.98 -7.25 18.03
C ALA A 192 6.18 -7.06 16.51
N PHE A 193 6.72 -8.07 15.82
CA PHE A 193 6.84 -8.04 14.36
C PHE A 193 5.49 -8.01 13.65
N SER A 194 4.46 -8.59 14.27
CA SER A 194 3.07 -8.54 13.78
C SER A 194 2.31 -7.28 14.24
N GLY A 195 3.01 -6.29 14.81
CA GLY A 195 2.45 -5.01 15.24
C GLY A 195 1.71 -5.05 16.58
N ARG A 196 1.97 -6.04 17.43
CA ARG A 196 1.30 -6.20 18.73
C ARG A 196 2.29 -6.35 19.87
N LEU A 197 2.17 -5.53 20.91
CA LEU A 197 2.86 -5.79 22.17
C LEU A 197 2.08 -6.83 22.97
N GLY A 198 2.79 -7.73 23.65
CA GLY A 198 2.17 -8.69 24.57
C GLY A 198 1.46 -7.97 25.73
N TYR A 199 0.49 -8.66 26.33
CA TYR A 199 -0.30 -8.12 27.43
C TYR A 199 0.57 -7.61 28.58
N TYR A 200 1.55 -8.40 29.04
CA TYR A 200 2.43 -8.02 30.14
C TYR A 200 3.38 -6.88 29.79
N ALA A 201 3.86 -6.80 28.55
CA ALA A 201 4.66 -5.66 28.08
C ALA A 201 3.85 -4.35 28.12
N THR A 202 2.58 -4.42 27.73
CA THR A 202 1.66 -3.27 27.77
C THR A 202 1.35 -2.85 29.21
N GLN A 203 1.14 -3.81 30.12
CA GLN A 203 0.95 -3.51 31.54
C GLN A 203 2.18 -2.82 32.15
N TYR A 204 3.37 -3.33 31.86
CA TYR A 204 4.62 -2.73 32.34
C TYR A 204 4.80 -1.31 31.80
N GLU A 205 4.53 -1.08 30.52
CA GLU A 205 4.57 0.27 29.93
C GLU A 205 3.65 1.24 30.69
N GLY A 206 2.43 0.83 31.02
CA GLY A 206 1.46 1.62 31.77
C GLY A 206 1.85 1.92 33.23
N GLN A 207 2.73 1.12 33.84
CA GLN A 207 3.27 1.36 35.18
C GLN A 207 4.45 2.34 35.18
N THR A 208 5.09 2.54 34.02
CA THR A 208 6.29 3.38 33.85
C THR A 208 5.99 4.78 33.31
N LYS A 209 4.72 5.10 33.05
CA LYS A 209 4.23 6.43 32.64
C LYS A 209 3.71 7.20 33.84
#